data_AF-A0A3M2TSF4-F1
#
_entry.id   AF-A0A3M2TSF4-F1
#
_cell.length_a   1.000
_cell.length_b   1.000
_cell.length_c   1.000
_cell.angle_alpha   90.00
_cell.angle_beta   90.00
_cell.angle_gamma   90.00
#
_symmetry.space_group_name_H-M   'P 1'
#
loop_
_entity.id
_entity.type
_entity.pdbx_description
1 polymer ?
#
loop_
_entity_poly.entity_id
_entity_poly.type
_entity_poly.pdbx_seq_one_letter_code
_entity_poly.pdbx_strand_id
1 'polypeptide(L)'
;DSVNQRVLDIIKAVRERGDAALVELTQKFDGLQVASMAELILPRERLELALTRITPVQRQALEKAAERVRSYHEKQKQDSWSYTEADGTVLGQKVTPLDRAGLYVPGGKASYPSSVLMNAIPAKVAGVT
;
A
#
# COMPACT_ATOMS: atom_id res chain seq x y z
N ASP A 1 -4.94 11.04 -27.51
CA ASP A 1 -4.53 11.75 -26.29
C ASP A 1 -3.09 11.34 -25.93
N SER A 2 -2.16 12.28 -25.85
CA SER A 2 -0.70 11.97 -25.86
C SER A 2 -0.19 11.34 -24.56
N VAL A 3 -0.82 11.64 -23.43
CA VAL A 3 -0.48 11.06 -22.12
C VAL A 3 -0.86 9.59 -22.07
N ASN A 4 -2.06 9.24 -22.54
CA ASN A 4 -2.54 7.86 -22.55
C ASN A 4 -1.58 6.94 -23.32
N GLN A 5 -1.11 7.38 -24.49
CA GLN A 5 -0.16 6.57 -25.27
C GLN A 5 1.15 6.33 -24.50
N ARG A 6 1.71 7.36 -23.86
CA ARG A 6 2.94 7.22 -23.06
C ARG A 6 2.76 6.26 -21.89
N VAL A 7 1.61 6.30 -21.21
CA VAL A 7 1.32 5.37 -20.11
C VAL A 7 1.23 3.93 -20.62
N LEU A 8 0.57 3.70 -21.76
CA LEU A 8 0.50 2.38 -22.40
C LEU A 8 1.88 1.85 -22.78
N ASP A 9 2.74 2.71 -23.31
CA ASP A 9 4.11 2.35 -23.69
C ASP A 9 4.95 1.98 -22.45
N ILE A 10 4.80 2.72 -21.35
CA ILE A 10 5.47 2.41 -20.06
C ILE A 10 5.00 1.06 -19.51
N ILE A 11 3.68 0.83 -19.47
CA ILE A 11 3.12 -0.45 -19.00
C ILE A 11 3.66 -1.60 -19.85
N LYS A 12 3.69 -1.43 -21.18
CA LYS A 12 4.26 -2.43 -22.10
C LYS A 12 5.72 -2.72 -21.77
N ALA A 13 6.55 -1.68 -21.63
CA ALA A 13 7.98 -1.83 -21.34
C ALA A 13 8.23 -2.58 -20.01
N VAL A 14 7.48 -2.26 -18.95
CA VAL A 14 7.59 -2.93 -17.65
C VAL A 14 7.13 -4.39 -17.74
N ARG A 15 6.06 -4.68 -18.49
CA ARG A 15 5.60 -6.06 -18.70
C ARG A 15 6.60 -6.93 -19.47
N GLU A 16 7.30 -6.35 -20.44
CA GLU A 16 8.24 -7.08 -21.32
C GLU A 16 9.64 -7.21 -20.71
N ARG A 17 10.12 -6.19 -20.00
CA ARG A 17 11.52 -6.11 -19.52
C ARG A 17 11.67 -6.13 -18.00
N GLY A 18 10.57 -6.06 -17.24
CA GLY A 18 10.58 -6.10 -15.79
C GLY A 18 11.47 -5.03 -15.16
N ASP A 19 12.30 -5.44 -14.21
CA ASP A 19 13.20 -4.59 -13.42
C ASP A 19 14.09 -3.69 -14.27
N ALA A 20 14.56 -4.16 -15.43
CA ALA A 20 15.42 -3.37 -16.31
C ALA A 20 14.69 -2.11 -16.81
N ALA A 21 13.41 -2.24 -17.18
CA ALA A 21 12.60 -1.08 -17.55
C ALA A 21 12.32 -0.19 -16.33
N LEU A 22 12.07 -0.76 -15.16
CA LEU A 22 11.77 0.05 -13.98
C LEU A 22 12.97 0.91 -13.56
N VAL A 23 14.19 0.34 -13.53
CA VAL A 23 15.43 1.07 -13.24
C VAL A 23 15.65 2.20 -14.23
N GLU A 24 15.52 1.92 -15.53
CA GLU A 24 15.65 2.93 -16.61
C GLU A 24 14.62 4.08 -16.45
N LEU A 25 13.36 3.73 -16.18
CA LEU A 25 12.29 4.71 -16.04
C LEU A 25 12.44 5.55 -14.76
N THR A 26 12.91 4.95 -13.65
CA THR A 26 13.21 5.68 -12.41
C THR A 26 14.38 6.65 -12.60
N GLN A 27 15.47 6.24 -13.28
CA GLN A 27 16.56 7.15 -13.64
C GLN A 27 16.05 8.33 -14.47
N LYS A 28 15.16 8.06 -15.43
CA LYS A 28 14.60 9.08 -16.35
C LYS A 28 13.63 10.05 -15.69
N PHE A 29 12.67 9.54 -14.90
CA PHE A 29 11.57 10.36 -14.37
C PHE A 29 11.85 10.91 -12.97
N ASP A 30 12.53 10.13 -12.13
CA ASP A 30 12.82 10.53 -10.74
C ASP A 30 14.22 11.13 -10.60
N GLY A 31 15.06 11.04 -11.64
CA GLY A 31 16.44 11.54 -11.64
C GLY A 31 17.36 10.78 -10.69
N LEU A 32 16.94 9.60 -10.22
CA LEU A 32 17.66 8.80 -9.24
C LEU A 32 18.66 7.87 -9.93
N GLN A 33 19.94 8.01 -9.61
CA GLN A 33 21.00 7.13 -10.12
C GLN A 33 21.03 5.83 -9.32
N VAL A 34 20.38 4.79 -9.86
CA VAL A 34 20.38 3.42 -9.29
C VAL A 34 20.83 2.42 -10.34
N ALA A 35 21.56 1.38 -9.94
CA ALA A 35 22.01 0.34 -10.86
C ALA A 35 21.08 -0.88 -10.89
N SER A 36 20.23 -1.06 -9.88
CA SER A 36 19.42 -2.26 -9.70
C SER A 36 18.09 -2.01 -9.00
N MET A 37 17.15 -2.96 -9.15
CA MET A 37 15.88 -2.96 -8.42
C MET A 37 16.06 -3.00 -6.90
N ALA A 38 17.12 -3.66 -6.42
CA ALA A 38 17.40 -3.77 -4.98
C ALA A 38 17.65 -2.39 -4.34
N GLU A 39 18.23 -1.45 -5.06
CA GLU A 39 18.48 -0.08 -4.57
C GLU A 39 17.21 0.78 -4.50
N LEU A 40 16.13 0.36 -5.17
CA LEU A 40 14.81 1.00 -5.09
C LEU A 40 14.03 0.57 -3.84
N ILE A 41 14.51 -0.44 -3.12
CA ILE A 41 13.87 -0.94 -1.91
C ILE A 41 14.51 -0.25 -0.69
N LEU A 42 13.68 0.39 0.14
CA LEU A 42 14.15 0.94 1.40
C LEU A 42 14.33 -0.18 2.43
N PRO A 43 15.52 -0.34 3.02
CA PRO A 43 15.75 -1.33 4.07
C PRO A 43 15.01 -0.93 5.35
N ARG A 44 14.62 -1.93 6.14
CA ARG A 44 13.79 -1.74 7.35
C ARG A 44 14.43 -0.79 8.35
N GLU A 45 15.74 -0.89 8.51
CA GLU A 45 16.55 -0.08 9.42
C GLU A 45 16.44 1.41 9.09
N ARG A 46 16.28 1.75 7.80
CA ARG A 46 16.08 3.14 7.37
C ARG A 46 14.69 3.67 7.75
N LEU A 47 13.67 2.81 7.76
CA LEU A 47 12.33 3.15 8.23
C LEU A 47 12.33 3.37 9.76
N GLU A 48 13.01 2.49 10.50
CA GLU A 48 13.14 2.61 11.96
C GLU A 48 13.92 3.87 12.34
N LEU A 49 15.00 4.19 11.63
CA LEU A 49 15.73 5.45 11.81
C LEU A 49 14.87 6.68 11.47
N ALA A 50 13.98 6.61 10.50
CA ALA A 50 13.04 7.71 10.23
C ALA A 50 12.06 7.92 11.41
N LEU A 51 11.61 6.82 12.03
CA LEU A 51 10.76 6.86 13.20
C LEU A 51 11.47 7.45 14.44
N THR A 52 12.78 7.24 14.60
CA THR A 52 13.52 7.85 15.72
C THR A 52 13.84 9.33 15.52
N ARG A 53 13.74 9.84 14.28
CA ARG A 53 14.03 11.24 13.94
C ARG A 53 12.86 12.20 14.11
N ILE A 54 11.63 11.70 14.18
CA ILE A 54 10.46 12.56 14.41
C ILE A 54 10.37 12.96 15.89
N THR A 55 9.78 14.12 16.16
CA THR A 55 9.63 14.60 17.54
C THR A 55 8.64 13.72 18.31
N PRO A 56 8.72 13.68 19.66
CA PRO A 56 7.74 12.96 20.47
C PRO A 56 6.29 13.39 20.19
N VAL A 57 6.06 14.67 19.93
CA VAL A 57 4.73 15.21 19.59
C VAL A 57 4.24 14.69 18.24
N GLN A 58 5.11 14.68 17.22
CA GLN A 58 4.78 14.13 15.90
C GLN A 58 4.47 12.63 15.99
N ARG A 59 5.29 11.89 16.74
CA ARG A 59 5.09 10.46 16.96
C ARG A 59 3.74 10.18 17.61
N GLN A 60 3.45 10.86 18.72
CA GLN A 60 2.18 10.71 19.42
C GLN A 60 0.98 11.06 18.53
N ALA A 61 1.09 12.09 17.69
CA ALA A 61 0.04 12.46 16.75
C ALA A 61 -0.21 11.36 15.70
N LEU A 62 0.86 10.78 15.14
CA LEU A 62 0.76 9.68 14.17
C LEU A 62 0.19 8.41 14.79
N GLU A 63 0.64 8.04 15.99
CA GLU A 63 0.12 6.87 16.73
C GLU A 63 -1.36 7.05 17.07
N LYS A 64 -1.77 8.24 17.54
CA LYS A 64 -3.18 8.55 17.81
C LYS A 64 -4.04 8.50 16.55
N ALA A 65 -3.55 9.04 15.44
CA ALA A 65 -4.25 8.96 14.17
C ALA A 65 -4.39 7.50 13.71
N ALA A 66 -3.31 6.73 13.78
CA ALA A 66 -3.31 5.32 13.41
C ALA A 66 -4.32 4.50 14.23
N GLU A 67 -4.38 4.72 15.55
CA GLU A 67 -5.31 4.02 16.44
C GLU A 67 -6.77 4.36 16.14
N ARG A 68 -7.07 5.64 15.86
CA ARG A 68 -8.42 6.05 15.45
C ARG A 68 -8.85 5.44 14.12
N VAL A 69 -7.94 5.38 13.15
CA VAL A 69 -8.21 4.74 11.84
C VAL A 69 -8.44 3.25 12.03
N ARG A 70 -7.59 2.58 12.82
CA ARG A 70 -7.71 1.15 13.12
C ARG A 70 -9.05 0.84 13.79
N SER A 71 -9.32 1.47 14.93
CA SER A 71 -10.55 1.23 15.71
C SER A 71 -11.83 1.43 14.89
N TYR A 72 -11.84 2.38 13.95
CA TYR A 72 -12.97 2.57 13.05
C TYR A 72 -13.11 1.43 12.03
N HIS A 73 -12.01 1.04 11.36
CA HIS A 73 -12.07 0.00 10.33
C HIS A 73 -12.28 -1.40 10.92
N GLU A 74 -11.84 -1.67 12.15
CA GLU A 74 -12.17 -2.92 12.86
C GLU A 74 -13.68 -3.08 13.03
N LYS A 75 -14.43 -1.99 13.23
CA LYS A 75 -15.90 -2.02 13.29
C LYS A 75 -16.57 -2.22 11.93
N GLN A 76 -15.86 -1.94 10.83
CA GLN A 76 -16.38 -2.11 9.47
C GLN A 76 -16.01 -3.47 8.86
N LYS A 77 -15.09 -4.20 9.50
CA LYS A 77 -14.64 -5.51 9.06
C LYS A 77 -15.83 -6.47 9.03
N GLN A 78 -16.01 -7.15 7.89
CA GLN A 78 -17.05 -8.15 7.71
C GLN A 78 -16.52 -9.53 8.04
N ASP A 79 -17.25 -10.26 8.87
CA ASP A 79 -17.00 -11.67 9.12
C ASP A 79 -17.66 -12.55 8.06
N SER A 80 -17.08 -13.72 7.80
CA SER A 80 -17.75 -14.77 7.05
C SER A 80 -18.93 -15.31 7.87
N TRP A 81 -20.01 -15.71 7.21
CA TRP A 81 -21.18 -16.27 7.87
C TRP A 81 -21.83 -17.37 7.03
N SER A 82 -22.62 -18.21 7.68
CA SER A 82 -23.45 -19.22 7.01
C SER A 82 -24.70 -19.52 7.85
N TYR A 83 -25.77 -19.96 7.21
CA TYR A 83 -26.97 -20.49 7.85
C TYR A 83 -27.51 -21.71 7.10
N THR A 84 -28.42 -22.44 7.74
CA THR A 84 -29.07 -23.62 7.16
C THR A 84 -30.57 -23.39 7.09
N GLU A 85 -31.14 -23.64 5.92
CA GLU A 85 -32.57 -23.50 5.66
C GLU A 85 -33.35 -24.73 6.15
N ALA A 86 -34.68 -24.61 6.22
CA ALA A 86 -35.55 -25.67 6.73
C ALA A 86 -35.49 -26.97 5.90
N ASP A 87 -35.07 -26.88 4.63
CA ASP A 87 -34.87 -28.02 3.72
C ASP A 87 -33.47 -28.64 3.80
N GLY A 88 -32.60 -28.12 4.68
CA GLY A 88 -31.22 -28.56 4.86
C GLY A 88 -30.19 -27.86 3.97
N THR A 89 -30.60 -26.94 3.09
CA THR A 89 -29.68 -26.16 2.25
C THR A 89 -28.79 -25.26 3.10
N VAL A 90 -27.48 -25.24 2.83
CA VAL A 90 -26.52 -24.36 3.51
C VAL A 90 -26.16 -23.20 2.60
N LEU A 91 -26.44 -21.98 3.07
CA LEU A 91 -26.11 -20.73 2.38
C LEU A 91 -25.17 -19.89 3.24
N GLY A 92 -24.36 -19.04 2.60
CA GLY A 92 -23.35 -18.27 3.32
C GLY A 92 -22.59 -17.27 2.47
N GLN A 93 -21.78 -16.46 3.15
CA GLN A 93 -20.83 -15.54 2.55
C GLN A 93 -19.45 -15.81 3.14
N LYS A 94 -18.47 -16.03 2.25
CA LYS A 94 -17.06 -16.10 2.62
C LYS A 94 -16.39 -14.76 2.29
N VAL A 95 -15.88 -14.09 3.32
CA VAL A 95 -15.10 -12.86 3.21
C VAL A 95 -13.63 -13.20 3.44
N THR A 96 -12.78 -12.86 2.47
CA THR A 96 -11.32 -13.05 2.55
C THR A 96 -10.60 -11.79 2.12
N PRO A 97 -9.47 -11.44 2.77
CA PRO A 97 -8.61 -10.35 2.31
C PRO A 97 -8.01 -10.65 0.94
N LEU A 98 -7.47 -9.61 0.30
CA LEU A 98 -6.54 -9.79 -0.81
C LEU A 98 -5.22 -10.36 -0.29
N ASP A 99 -4.58 -11.21 -1.09
CA ASP A 99 -3.26 -11.78 -0.75
C ASP A 99 -2.20 -10.68 -0.62
N ARG A 100 -2.25 -9.66 -1.49
CA ARG A 100 -1.30 -8.54 -1.52
C ARG A 100 -1.99 -7.26 -1.97
N ALA A 101 -1.55 -6.12 -1.45
CA ALA A 101 -1.98 -4.80 -1.88
C ALA A 101 -0.77 -3.88 -2.09
N GLY A 102 -0.77 -3.12 -3.19
CA GLY A 102 0.20 -2.06 -3.45
C GLY A 102 -0.37 -0.70 -3.09
N LEU A 103 0.39 0.11 -2.36
CA LEU A 103 0.02 1.48 -2.01
C LEU A 103 0.96 2.47 -2.71
N TYR A 104 0.40 3.28 -3.61
CA TYR A 104 1.13 4.38 -4.24
C TYR A 104 1.00 5.66 -3.41
N VAL A 105 2.13 6.29 -3.11
CA VAL A 105 2.20 7.57 -2.38
C VAL A 105 3.05 8.54 -3.19
N PRO A 106 2.53 9.72 -3.56
CA PRO A 106 3.31 10.73 -4.28
C PRO A 106 4.54 11.18 -3.47
N GLY A 107 5.68 11.32 -4.16
CA GLY A 107 6.91 11.83 -3.57
C GLY A 107 6.96 13.36 -3.42
N GLY A 108 8.06 13.87 -2.86
CA GLY A 108 8.33 15.31 -2.75
C GLY A 108 7.61 16.01 -1.59
N LYS A 109 7.31 17.30 -1.77
CA LYS A 109 6.72 18.18 -0.71
C LYS A 109 5.25 17.88 -0.41
N ALA A 110 4.58 17.09 -1.24
CA ALA A 110 3.20 16.65 -1.06
C ALA A 110 3.10 15.30 -0.32
N SER A 111 4.07 14.99 0.54
CA SER A 111 4.08 13.77 1.34
C SER A 111 3.21 13.94 2.59
N TYR A 112 2.05 13.28 2.58
CA TYR A 112 1.11 13.30 3.69
C TYR A 112 1.14 11.94 4.42
N PRO A 113 1.69 11.87 5.65
CA PRO A 113 1.65 10.64 6.44
C PRO A 113 0.22 10.11 6.64
N SER A 114 -0.78 10.99 6.65
CA SER A 114 -2.19 10.62 6.72
C SER A 114 -2.64 9.72 5.56
N SER A 115 -2.18 9.96 4.32
CA SER A 115 -2.51 9.12 3.17
C SER A 115 -1.96 7.71 3.33
N VAL A 116 -0.78 7.56 3.94
CA VAL A 116 -0.21 6.24 4.27
C VAL A 116 -1.09 5.54 5.30
N LEU A 117 -1.40 6.22 6.41
CA LEU A 117 -2.21 5.63 7.48
C LEU A 117 -3.60 5.21 6.99
N MET A 118 -4.27 6.06 6.20
CA MET A 118 -5.63 5.82 5.70
C MET A 118 -5.72 4.68 4.68
N ASN A 119 -4.61 4.26 4.04
CA ASN A 119 -4.61 3.14 3.11
C ASN A 119 -4.01 1.87 3.72
N ALA A 120 -2.88 1.98 4.43
CA ALA A 120 -2.17 0.82 4.95
C ALA A 120 -2.91 0.17 6.14
N ILE A 121 -3.54 0.97 7.01
CA ILE A 121 -4.22 0.43 8.20
C ILE A 121 -5.47 -0.37 7.82
N PRO A 122 -6.38 0.11 6.96
CA PRO A 122 -7.53 -0.71 6.54
C PRO A 122 -7.13 -2.01 5.86
N ALA A 123 -6.08 -2.00 5.02
CA ALA A 123 -5.55 -3.21 4.42
C ALA A 123 -5.07 -4.21 5.48
N LYS A 124 -4.36 -3.74 6.52
CA LYS A 124 -3.94 -4.59 7.63
C LYS A 124 -5.08 -5.08 8.51
N VAL A 125 -6.11 -4.26 8.76
CA VAL A 125 -7.33 -4.67 9.48
C VAL A 125 -8.08 -5.77 8.70
N ALA A 126 -8.20 -5.61 7.39
CA ALA A 126 -8.83 -6.61 6.52
C ALA A 126 -8.10 -7.96 6.53
N GLY A 127 -6.79 -7.96 6.80
CA GLY A 127 -5.96 -9.17 6.86
C GLY A 127 -5.03 -9.36 5.66
N VAL A 128 -4.75 -8.30 4.89
CA VAL A 128 -3.78 -8.36 3.78
C VAL A 128 -2.37 -8.64 4.33
N THR A 129 -1.75 -9.71 3.84
CA THR A 129 -0.42 -10.17 4.29
C THR A 129 0.72 -9.37 3.68
#